data_AF-A0A0S7F197-F1
#
_entry.id   AF-A0A0S7F197-F1
#
_cell.length_a   1.000
_cell.length_b   1.000
_cell.length_c   1.000
_cell.angle_alpha   90.00
_cell.angle_beta   90.00
_cell.angle_gamma   90.00
#
_symmetry.space_group_name_H-M   'P 1'
#
loop_
_entity.id
_entity.type
_entity.pdbx_description
1 polymer ?
#
loop_
_entity_poly.entity_id
_entity_poly.type
_entity_poly.pdbx_seq_one_letter_code
_entity_poly.pdbx_strand_id
1 'polypeptide(L)'
;KGGRQEEVINSNISMAHLVPHTPRNTLISLTGIEQMNTLLDNIISGESMDQLIGAPYGCGEQNMARMTLPLIAVLYLDKTNQWESVGFEKRNEAIQHIKTGKLHRAFLGTDTTYMMSLQHTKRKK
;
A
#
# COMPACT_ATOMS: atom_id res chain seq x y z
N LYS A 1 -12.09 -11.23 25.86
CA LYS A 1 -11.82 -10.97 27.29
C LYS A 1 -11.35 -9.52 27.40
N GLY A 2 -12.17 -8.60 27.93
CA GLY A 2 -11.84 -7.18 28.01
C GLY A 2 -10.96 -6.89 29.23
N GLY A 3 -9.81 -6.25 29.02
CA GLY A 3 -8.93 -5.80 30.10
C GLY A 3 -9.52 -4.56 30.76
N ARG A 4 -9.66 -4.57 32.08
CA ARG A 4 -9.97 -3.37 32.86
C ARG A 4 -8.65 -2.69 33.20
N GLN A 5 -8.44 -1.46 32.72
CA GLN A 5 -7.33 -0.61 33.15
C GLN A 5 -7.87 0.44 34.12
N GLU A 6 -7.19 0.57 35.26
CA GLU A 6 -7.51 1.52 36.31
C GLU A 6 -6.23 2.29 36.63
N GLU A 7 -6.30 3.61 36.58
CA GLU A 7 -5.15 4.48 36.84
C GLU A 7 -5.57 5.61 37.76
N VAL A 8 -4.79 5.82 38.83
CA VAL A 8 -5.05 6.85 39.84
C VAL A 8 -4.15 8.04 39.55
N ILE A 9 -4.75 9.13 39.09
CA ILE A 9 -4.04 10.38 38.80
C ILE A 9 -4.15 11.30 40.01
N ASN A 10 -3.05 11.44 40.76
CA ASN A 10 -2.98 12.36 41.88
C ASN A 10 -2.56 13.76 41.40
N SER A 11 -3.23 14.79 41.91
CA SER A 11 -2.81 16.17 41.69
C SER A 11 -1.56 16.47 42.52
N ASN A 12 -0.54 17.07 41.89
CA ASN A 12 0.62 17.62 42.60
C ASN A 12 0.36 19.00 43.22
N ILE A 13 -0.86 19.55 43.09
CA ILE A 13 -1.20 20.84 43.66
C ILE A 13 -1.43 20.67 45.17
N SER A 14 -0.58 21.33 45.97
CA SER A 14 -0.73 21.37 47.43
C SER A 14 -2.04 22.04 47.84
N MET A 15 -2.71 21.46 48.84
CA MET A 15 -3.94 22.01 49.42
C MET A 15 -3.73 23.43 50.00
N ALA A 16 -2.51 23.78 50.38
CA ALA A 16 -2.17 25.12 50.87
C ALA A 16 -2.25 26.22 49.80
N HIS A 17 -2.23 25.84 48.51
CA HIS A 17 -2.28 26.77 47.38
C HIS A 17 -3.66 26.86 46.74
N LEU A 18 -4.67 26.17 47.30
CA LEU A 18 -6.05 26.22 46.82
C LEU A 18 -6.82 27.33 47.54
N VAL A 19 -7.50 28.17 46.77
CA VAL A 19 -8.41 29.18 47.32
C VAL A 19 -9.65 28.47 47.89
N PRO A 20 -9.99 28.67 49.18
CA PRO A 20 -11.18 28.07 49.78
C PRO A 20 -12.46 28.39 49.00
N HIS A 21 -13.40 27.45 48.95
CA HIS A 21 -14.71 27.58 48.31
C HIS A 21 -14.70 27.83 46.78
N THR A 22 -13.58 27.58 46.10
CA THR A 22 -13.52 27.66 44.63
C THR A 22 -13.88 26.30 43.99
N PRO A 23 -14.72 26.27 42.92
CA PRO A 23 -15.00 25.03 42.19
C PRO A 23 -13.74 24.47 41.53
N ARG A 24 -13.59 23.14 41.56
CA ARG A 24 -12.44 22.42 40.99
C ARG A 24 -12.86 21.77 39.68
N ASN A 25 -12.17 22.12 38.60
CA ASN A 25 -12.39 21.54 37.28
C ASN A 25 -11.17 20.72 36.85
N THR A 26 -11.40 19.48 36.42
CA THR A 26 -10.35 18.62 35.84
C THR A 26 -10.81 18.21 34.45
N LEU A 27 -10.02 18.54 33.43
CA LEU A 27 -10.28 18.14 32.04
C LEU A 27 -9.36 16.96 31.68
N ILE A 28 -9.97 15.83 31.35
CA ILE A 28 -9.27 14.66 30.84
C ILE A 28 -9.68 14.50 29.37
N SER A 29 -8.71 14.46 28.47
CA SER A 29 -8.95 14.20 27.05
C SER A 29 -8.22 12.93 26.63
N LEU A 30 -8.94 12.07 25.91
CA LEU A 30 -8.44 10.81 25.36
C LEU A 30 -8.63 10.88 23.85
N THR A 31 -7.53 10.86 23.11
CA THR A 31 -7.56 10.81 21.65
C THR A 31 -7.00 9.49 21.18
N GLY A 32 -7.78 8.73 20.42
CA GLY A 32 -7.30 7.52 19.74
C GLY A 32 -6.42 7.86 18.54
N ILE A 33 -5.51 6.96 18.17
CA ILE A 33 -4.59 7.11 17.02
C ILE A 33 -5.34 7.03 15.67
N GLU A 34 -6.66 6.81 15.67
CA GLU A 34 -7.49 6.66 14.46
C GLU A 34 -7.36 7.84 13.48
N GLN A 35 -7.08 9.06 13.98
CA GLN A 35 -6.90 10.24 13.12
C GLN A 35 -5.70 10.09 12.17
N MET A 36 -4.66 9.35 12.55
CA MET A 36 -3.49 9.12 11.71
C MET A 36 -3.76 8.09 10.61
N ASN A 37 -4.63 7.11 10.87
CA ASN A 37 -5.08 6.15 9.86
C ASN A 37 -5.92 6.84 8.79
N THR A 38 -6.83 7.74 9.16
CA THR A 38 -7.66 8.46 8.17
C THR A 38 -6.84 9.32 7.18
N LEU A 39 -5.71 9.89 7.61
CA LEU A 39 -4.82 10.66 6.72
C LEU A 39 -4.03 9.76 5.77
N LEU A 40 -3.58 8.58 6.22
CA LEU A 40 -2.88 7.61 5.38
C LEU A 40 -3.83 6.88 4.42
N ASP A 41 -5.03 6.52 4.89
CA ASP A 41 -6.07 5.88 4.08
C ASP A 41 -6.55 6.80 2.95
N ASN A 42 -6.57 8.11 3.18
CA ASN A 42 -6.89 9.09 2.14
C ASN A 42 -5.80 9.27 1.07
N ILE A 43 -4.52 8.96 1.39
CA ILE A 43 -3.40 9.05 0.43
C ILE A 43 -3.22 7.73 -0.32
N ILE A 44 -3.44 6.59 0.35
CA ILE A 44 -3.28 5.26 -0.21
C ILE A 44 -4.66 4.58 -0.19
N SER A 45 -5.48 4.93 -1.18
CA SER A 45 -6.84 4.40 -1.34
C SER A 45 -6.92 3.34 -2.43
N GLY A 46 -8.04 2.61 -2.49
CA GLY A 46 -8.34 1.74 -3.62
C GLY A 46 -8.32 2.47 -4.97
N GLU A 47 -8.86 3.69 -5.03
CA GLU A 47 -8.81 4.55 -6.22
C GLU A 47 -7.37 4.86 -6.65
N SER A 48 -6.47 5.11 -5.70
CA SER A 48 -5.04 5.32 -6.01
C SER A 48 -4.36 4.04 -6.52
N MET A 49 -4.76 2.87 -6.00
CA MET A 49 -4.25 1.58 -6.49
C MET A 49 -4.79 1.22 -7.87
N ASP A 50 -5.99 1.66 -8.23
CA ASP A 50 -6.57 1.45 -9.55
C ASP A 50 -5.66 1.98 -10.68
N GLN A 51 -5.05 3.14 -10.46
CA GLN A 51 -4.12 3.75 -11.41
C GLN A 51 -2.87 2.91 -11.68
N LEU A 52 -2.56 1.95 -10.82
CA LEU A 52 -1.43 1.03 -10.95
C LEU A 52 -1.80 -0.26 -11.69
N ILE A 53 -3.09 -0.51 -11.92
CA ILE A 53 -3.60 -1.68 -12.66
C ILE A 53 -3.50 -1.38 -14.16
N GLY A 54 -2.34 -1.68 -14.74
CA GLY A 54 -2.11 -1.49 -16.16
C GLY A 54 -1.21 -2.58 -16.76
N ALA A 55 -1.37 -2.79 -18.06
CA ALA A 55 -0.51 -3.70 -18.81
C ALA A 55 0.94 -3.17 -18.83
N PRO A 56 1.95 -4.01 -18.50
CA PRO A 56 3.34 -3.61 -18.66
C PRO A 56 3.72 -3.55 -20.15
N TYR A 57 4.70 -2.70 -20.48
CA TYR A 57 5.17 -2.50 -21.86
C TYR A 57 6.64 -2.05 -21.88
N GLY A 58 7.24 -2.05 -23.07
CA GLY A 58 8.62 -1.60 -23.32
C GLY A 58 9.63 -2.74 -23.41
N CYS A 59 10.92 -2.42 -23.38
CA CYS A 59 12.01 -3.41 -23.39
C CYS A 59 11.96 -4.29 -22.13
N GLY A 60 12.65 -5.44 -22.13
CA GLY A 60 12.59 -6.42 -21.04
C GLY A 60 12.73 -5.83 -19.62
N GLU A 61 13.67 -4.88 -19.42
CA GLU A 61 13.87 -4.19 -18.14
C GLU A 61 12.72 -3.22 -17.78
N GLN A 62 12.27 -2.41 -18.74
CA GLN A 62 11.15 -1.48 -18.54
C GLN A 62 9.83 -2.23 -18.32
N ASN A 63 9.62 -3.32 -19.04
CA ASN A 63 8.49 -4.22 -18.88
C ASN A 63 8.48 -4.84 -17.48
N MET A 64 9.65 -5.29 -16.99
CA MET A 64 9.81 -5.76 -15.61
C MET A 64 9.49 -4.68 -14.58
N ALA A 65 10.05 -3.47 -14.75
CA ALA A 65 9.79 -2.35 -13.87
C ALA A 65 8.28 -2.02 -13.80
N ARG A 66 7.61 -1.96 -14.95
CA ARG A 66 6.16 -1.68 -15.03
C ARG A 66 5.29 -2.81 -14.50
N MET A 67 5.71 -4.07 -14.62
CA MET A 67 4.98 -5.22 -14.06
C MET A 67 4.91 -5.18 -12.52
N THR A 68 5.80 -4.44 -11.85
CA THR A 68 5.74 -4.30 -10.38
C THR A 68 4.51 -3.50 -9.91
N LEU A 69 4.00 -2.59 -10.74
CA LEU A 69 2.86 -1.72 -10.39
C LEU A 69 1.57 -2.51 -10.13
N PRO A 70 1.07 -3.36 -11.06
CA PRO A 70 -0.13 -4.16 -10.79
C PRO A 70 0.09 -5.19 -9.67
N LEU A 71 1.33 -5.65 -9.44
CA LEU A 71 1.65 -6.55 -8.32
C LEU A 71 1.48 -5.85 -6.97
N ILE A 72 1.99 -4.62 -6.82
CA ILE A 72 1.85 -3.83 -5.59
C ILE A 72 0.37 -3.50 -5.34
N ALA A 73 -0.37 -3.12 -6.40
CA ALA A 73 -1.79 -2.83 -6.31
C ALA A 73 -2.61 -4.02 -5.77
N VAL A 74 -2.40 -5.21 -6.35
CA VAL A 74 -3.08 -6.44 -5.91
C VAL A 74 -2.72 -6.78 -4.46
N LEU A 75 -1.44 -6.70 -4.09
CA LEU A 75 -0.99 -6.99 -2.73
C LEU A 75 -1.61 -6.06 -1.69
N TYR A 76 -1.78 -4.78 -2.03
CA TYR A 76 -2.45 -3.82 -1.16
C TYR A 76 -3.94 -4.14 -1.03
N LEU A 77 -4.65 -4.21 -2.16
CA LEU A 77 -6.10 -4.40 -2.21
C LEU A 77 -6.55 -5.73 -1.60
N ASP A 78 -5.78 -6.81 -1.78
CA ASP A 78 -6.04 -8.10 -1.13
C ASP A 78 -5.83 -8.03 0.40
N LYS A 79 -4.83 -7.27 0.88
CA LYS A 79 -4.56 -7.13 2.32
C LYS A 79 -5.57 -6.24 3.03
N THR A 80 -6.06 -5.20 2.36
CA THR A 80 -6.98 -4.22 2.92
C THR A 80 -8.45 -4.51 2.60
N ASN A 81 -8.73 -5.52 1.77
CA ASN A 81 -10.07 -5.86 1.28
C ASN A 81 -10.79 -4.70 0.57
N GLN A 82 -10.06 -3.83 -0.12
CA GLN A 82 -10.60 -2.61 -0.74
C GLN A 82 -11.10 -2.81 -2.19
N TRP A 83 -11.25 -4.06 -2.67
CA TRP A 83 -11.68 -4.34 -4.04
C TRP A 83 -13.06 -3.76 -4.41
N GLU A 84 -13.94 -3.58 -3.43
CA GLU A 84 -15.26 -2.97 -3.65
C GLU A 84 -15.15 -1.55 -4.21
N SER A 85 -14.17 -0.76 -3.74
CA SER A 85 -13.94 0.61 -4.22
C SER A 85 -13.35 0.70 -5.63
N VAL A 86 -12.80 -0.40 -6.15
CA VAL A 86 -12.07 -0.47 -7.43
C VAL A 86 -12.85 -1.23 -8.49
N GLY A 87 -13.72 -2.16 -8.06
CA GLY A 87 -14.40 -3.13 -8.92
C GLY A 87 -13.76 -4.52 -8.76
N PHE A 88 -14.57 -5.51 -8.38
CA PHE A 88 -14.09 -6.88 -8.18
C PHE A 88 -13.56 -7.53 -9.46
N GLU A 89 -14.09 -7.12 -10.62
CA GLU A 89 -13.65 -7.54 -11.95
C GLU A 89 -12.20 -7.13 -12.24
N LYS A 90 -11.75 -5.97 -11.72
CA LYS A 90 -10.37 -5.49 -11.91
C LYS A 90 -9.33 -6.38 -11.25
N ARG A 91 -9.72 -7.17 -10.24
CA ARG A 91 -8.83 -8.17 -9.65
C ARG A 91 -8.34 -9.19 -10.68
N ASN A 92 -9.25 -9.67 -11.53
CA ASN A 92 -8.90 -10.62 -12.58
C ASN A 92 -8.03 -9.95 -13.64
N GLU A 93 -8.34 -8.71 -14.01
CA GLU A 93 -7.55 -7.93 -14.96
C GLU A 93 -6.11 -7.73 -14.48
N ALA A 94 -5.92 -7.28 -13.23
CA ALA A 94 -4.61 -7.09 -12.62
C ALA A 94 -3.80 -8.39 -12.60
N ILE A 95 -4.45 -9.52 -12.27
CA ILE A 95 -3.82 -10.85 -12.31
C ILE A 95 -3.40 -11.22 -13.75
N GLN A 96 -4.20 -10.89 -14.77
CA GLN A 96 -3.83 -11.12 -16.17
C GLN A 96 -2.61 -10.29 -16.58
N HIS A 97 -2.55 -9.01 -16.21
CA HIS A 97 -1.40 -8.15 -16.49
C HIS A 97 -0.11 -8.70 -15.86
N ILE A 98 -0.19 -9.20 -14.62
CA ILE A 98 0.94 -9.86 -13.92
C ILE A 98 1.38 -11.13 -14.66
N LYS A 99 0.44 -11.97 -15.11
CA LYS A 99 0.74 -13.21 -15.84
C LYS A 99 1.37 -12.94 -17.20
N THR A 100 0.81 -12.02 -17.98
CA THR A 100 1.30 -11.64 -19.31
C THR A 100 2.71 -11.04 -19.23
N GLY A 101 2.96 -10.17 -18.24
CA GLY A 101 4.30 -9.61 -18.00
C GLY A 101 5.36 -10.68 -17.72
N LYS A 102 5.02 -11.72 -16.94
CA LYS A 102 5.90 -12.87 -16.67
C LYS A 102 6.16 -13.73 -17.91
N LEU A 103 5.15 -13.98 -18.73
CA LEU A 103 5.27 -14.74 -19.97
C LEU A 103 6.16 -14.03 -20.99
N HIS A 104 5.99 -12.72 -21.16
CA HIS A 104 6.85 -11.90 -22.02
C HIS A 104 8.33 -12.00 -21.61
N ARG A 105 8.61 -11.97 -20.31
CA ARG A 105 9.96 -12.18 -19.76
C ARG A 105 10.50 -13.59 -20.04
N ALA A 106 9.67 -14.62 -19.87
CA ALA A 106 10.08 -16.00 -20.12
C ALA A 106 10.49 -16.20 -21.59
N PHE A 107 9.72 -15.63 -22.53
CA PHE A 107 10.01 -15.67 -23.97
C PHE A 107 11.32 -14.96 -24.34
N LEU A 108 11.63 -13.81 -23.71
CA LEU A 108 12.91 -13.14 -23.86
C LEU A 108 14.07 -13.88 -23.16
N GLY A 109 13.80 -14.56 -22.05
CA GLY A 109 14.79 -15.29 -21.27
C GLY A 109 15.29 -16.58 -21.93
N THR A 110 14.44 -17.24 -22.74
CA THR A 110 14.81 -18.50 -23.40
C THR A 110 15.57 -18.34 -24.71
N ASP A 111 15.63 -17.13 -25.29
CA ASP A 111 16.23 -16.98 -26.63
C ASP A 111 16.96 -15.65 -26.89
N THR A 112 17.20 -14.79 -25.89
CA THR A 112 17.93 -13.52 -26.14
C THR A 112 19.38 -13.74 -26.58
N THR A 113 20.08 -14.75 -26.07
CA THR A 113 21.45 -15.08 -26.51
C THR A 113 21.46 -15.61 -27.94
N TYR A 114 20.49 -16.46 -28.30
CA TYR A 114 20.37 -17.02 -29.65
C TYR A 114 19.93 -15.94 -30.67
N MET A 115 18.94 -15.11 -30.31
CA MET A 115 18.44 -14.01 -31.14
C MET A 115 19.49 -12.91 -31.35
N MET A 116 20.28 -12.56 -30.33
CA MET A 116 21.39 -11.60 -30.49
C MET A 116 22.51 -12.18 -31.36
N SER A 117 22.79 -13.48 -31.26
CA SER A 117 23.80 -14.13 -32.11
C SER A 117 23.44 -14.10 -33.60
N LEU A 118 22.15 -14.27 -33.93
CA LEU A 118 21.60 -14.25 -35.30
C LEU A 118 21.60 -12.83 -35.91
N GLN A 119 21.31 -11.80 -35.12
CA GLN A 119 21.42 -10.42 -35.59
C GLN A 119 22.86 -10.01 -35.87
N HIS A 120 23.82 -10.50 -35.07
CA HIS A 120 25.23 -10.18 -35.26
C HIS A 120 25.86 -10.89 -36.46
N THR A 121 25.37 -12.08 -36.82
CA THR A 121 25.81 -12.81 -38.04
C THR A 121 25.24 -12.23 -39.32
N LYS A 122 24.02 -11.65 -39.29
CA LYS A 122 23.42 -10.98 -40.46
C LYS A 122 23.99 -9.59 -40.76
N ARG A 123 24.58 -8.91 -39.78
CA ARG A 123 25.27 -7.61 -39.97
C ARG A 123 26.69 -7.71 -40.54
N LYS A 124 27.26 -8.92 -40.60
CA LYS A 124 28.62 -9.18 -41.11
C LYS A 124 28.64 -9.86 -42.50
N LYS A 125 27.50 -9.92 -43.19
CA LYS A 125 27.39 -10.35 -44.59
C LYS A 125 26.87 -9.20 -45.43
#